data_AF-H0A295-F1
#
_entry.id   AF-H0A295-F1
#
_cell.length_a   1.000
_cell.length_b   1.000
_cell.length_c   1.000
_cell.angle_alpha   90.00
_cell.angle_beta   90.00
_cell.angle_gamma   90.00
#
_symmetry.space_group_name_H-M   'P 1'
#
loop_
_entity.id
_entity.type
_entity.pdbx_description
1 polymer ?
#
loop_
_entity_poly.entity_id
_entity_poly.type
_entity_poly.pdbx_seq_one_letter_code
_entity_poly.pdbx_strand_id
1 'polypeptide(L)'
;MPNPIQAIGPVSAAIRAYGASAAPASTDFGTMVGDAARSSLATLRRAELVSARGVAGTADVQEVVQAATAAELTVQTMTQLRDKVVGAYTDVLRMAV
;
A
#
# COMPACT_ATOMS: atom_id res chain seq x y z
N MET A 1 -4.44 -36.14 13.23
CA MET A 1 -3.09 -35.66 12.84
C MET A 1 -3.18 -34.14 12.66
N PRO A 2 -2.41 -33.32 13.40
CA PRO A 2 -2.43 -31.87 13.26
C PRO A 2 -1.74 -31.44 11.94
N ASN A 3 -2.38 -30.56 11.17
CA ASN A 3 -1.83 -30.06 9.90
C ASN A 3 -0.71 -29.03 10.15
N PRO A 4 0.43 -29.10 9.44
CA PRO A 4 1.51 -28.13 9.58
C PRO A 4 1.11 -26.76 9.01
N ILE A 5 1.39 -25.69 9.78
CA ILE A 5 1.22 -24.30 9.34
C ILE A 5 2.18 -24.05 8.17
N GLN A 6 1.62 -23.84 6.98
CA GLN A 6 2.42 -23.58 5.77
C GLN A 6 3.15 -22.25 5.89
N ALA A 7 4.47 -22.28 5.69
CA ALA A 7 5.33 -21.11 5.73
C ALA A 7 4.91 -20.10 4.65
N ILE A 8 4.69 -18.85 5.06
CA ILE A 8 4.37 -17.73 4.16
C ILE A 8 5.61 -17.47 3.30
N GLY A 9 5.49 -17.69 2.00
CA GLY A 9 6.57 -17.49 1.04
C GLY A 9 7.05 -16.03 0.97
N PRO A 10 8.27 -15.80 0.44
CA PRO A 10 8.90 -14.49 0.45
C PRO A 10 8.10 -13.47 -0.36
N VAL A 11 7.92 -12.28 0.21
CA VAL A 11 7.16 -11.13 -0.34
C VAL A 11 7.63 -10.74 -1.75
N SER A 12 8.86 -11.10 -2.13
CA SER A 12 9.41 -10.92 -3.47
C SER A 12 8.67 -11.70 -4.57
N ALA A 13 7.99 -12.81 -4.23
CA ALA A 13 7.13 -13.53 -5.16
C ALA A 13 5.79 -12.81 -5.40
N ALA A 14 5.23 -12.18 -4.36
CA ALA A 14 3.99 -11.41 -4.46
C ALA A 14 4.17 -10.13 -5.30
N ILE A 15 5.32 -9.46 -5.15
CA ILE A 15 5.65 -8.25 -5.93
C ILE A 15 5.80 -8.58 -7.42
N ARG A 16 6.36 -9.75 -7.76
CA ARG A 16 6.56 -10.17 -9.15
C ARG A 16 5.23 -10.52 -9.84
N ALA A 17 4.29 -11.13 -9.11
CA ALA A 17 2.95 -11.42 -9.59
C ALA A 17 2.11 -10.15 -9.84
N TYR A 18 2.37 -9.08 -9.09
CA TYR A 18 1.71 -7.78 -9.29
C TYR A 18 2.40 -6.90 -10.34
N GLY A 19 3.68 -7.13 -10.61
CA GLY A 19 4.52 -6.20 -11.39
C GLY A 19 4.83 -6.59 -12.83
N ALA A 20 4.60 -7.83 -13.29
CA ALA A 20 4.97 -8.19 -14.66
C ALA A 20 4.15 -9.33 -15.24
N SER A 21 3.11 -8.99 -16.00
CA SER A 21 2.87 -9.54 -17.35
C SER A 21 1.67 -8.82 -17.98
N ALA A 22 1.93 -7.84 -18.83
CA ALA A 22 1.24 -7.68 -20.11
C ALA A 22 1.68 -6.39 -20.82
N ALA A 23 2.46 -6.56 -21.88
CA ALA A 23 2.33 -5.74 -23.07
C ALA A 23 1.86 -6.67 -24.20
N PRO A 24 1.28 -6.17 -25.29
CA PRO A 24 0.16 -5.24 -25.39
C PRO A 24 -1.01 -5.98 -26.07
N ALA A 25 -2.11 -6.21 -25.36
CA ALA A 25 -3.38 -6.51 -26.01
C ALA A 25 -4.19 -5.22 -26.00
N SER A 26 -4.83 -4.91 -27.12
CA SER A 26 -5.72 -3.77 -27.38
C SER A 26 -6.94 -3.79 -26.45
N THR A 27 -6.70 -3.65 -25.16
CA THR A 27 -7.71 -3.55 -24.11
C THR A 27 -7.81 -2.08 -23.81
N ASP A 28 -8.92 -1.47 -24.22
CA ASP A 28 -9.20 -0.07 -23.96
C ASP A 28 -8.90 0.25 -22.50
N PHE A 29 -8.18 1.35 -22.26
CA PHE A 29 -7.79 1.79 -20.93
C PHE A 29 -9.00 1.81 -19.96
N GLY A 30 -10.19 2.14 -20.47
CA GLY A 30 -11.45 2.10 -19.72
C GLY A 30 -11.82 0.71 -19.20
N THR A 31 -11.62 -0.35 -19.98
CA THR A 31 -11.83 -1.73 -19.54
C THR A 31 -10.81 -2.16 -18.49
N MET A 32 -9.53 -1.77 -18.64
CA MET A 32 -8.52 -2.05 -17.63
C MET A 32 -8.81 -1.36 -16.29
N VAL A 33 -9.23 -0.08 -16.34
CA VAL A 33 -9.62 0.66 -15.14
C VAL A 33 -10.88 0.07 -14.51
N GLY A 34 -11.86 -0.34 -15.32
CA GLY A 34 -13.08 -0.98 -14.84
C GLY A 34 -12.81 -2.31 -14.12
N ASP A 35 -11.92 -3.14 -14.66
CA ASP A 35 -11.57 -4.43 -14.06
C ASP A 35 -10.67 -4.26 -12.84
N ALA A 36 -9.77 -3.27 -12.84
CA ALA A 36 -9.01 -2.88 -11.66
C ALA A 36 -9.94 -2.45 -10.52
N ALA A 37 -10.94 -1.60 -10.81
CA ALA A 37 -11.91 -1.16 -9.81
C ALA A 37 -12.75 -2.31 -9.22
N ARG A 38 -13.19 -3.26 -10.07
CA ARG A 38 -13.91 -4.47 -9.60
C ARG A 38 -13.02 -5.36 -8.73
N SER A 39 -11.75 -5.52 -9.11
CA SER A 39 -10.77 -6.29 -8.34
C SER A 39 -10.46 -5.63 -6.98
N SER A 40 -10.36 -4.30 -6.93
CA SER A 40 -10.21 -3.55 -5.69
C SER A 40 -11.41 -3.75 -4.76
N LEU A 41 -12.65 -3.69 -5.27
CA LEU A 41 -13.86 -3.95 -4.47
C LEU A 41 -13.90 -5.38 -3.91
N ALA A 42 -13.49 -6.37 -4.70
CA ALA A 42 -13.38 -7.76 -4.23
C ALA A 42 -12.31 -7.91 -3.13
N THR A 43 -11.19 -7.20 -3.27
CA THR A 43 -10.10 -7.18 -2.29
C THR A 43 -10.52 -6.50 -1.00
N LEU A 44 -11.27 -5.40 -1.07
CA LEU A 44 -11.82 -4.70 0.09
C LEU A 44 -12.78 -5.58 0.89
N ARG A 45 -13.72 -6.28 0.24
CA ARG A 45 -14.62 -7.23 0.93
C ARG A 45 -13.85 -8.38 1.59
N ARG A 46 -12.79 -8.86 0.95
CA ARG A 46 -11.92 -9.89 1.52
C ARG A 46 -11.14 -9.35 2.73
N ALA A 47 -10.68 -8.10 2.65
CA ALA A 47 -10.03 -7.41 3.76
C ALA A 47 -11.00 -7.21 4.94
N GLU A 48 -12.26 -6.84 4.71
CA GLU A 48 -13.29 -6.75 5.76
C GLU A 48 -13.50 -8.10 6.48
N LEU A 49 -13.59 -9.20 5.73
CA LEU A 49 -13.71 -10.54 6.32
C LEU A 49 -12.48 -10.96 7.12
N VAL A 50 -11.29 -10.51 6.73
CA VAL A 50 -10.03 -10.80 7.44
C VAL A 50 -9.87 -9.89 8.66
N SER A 51 -10.22 -8.60 8.55
CA SER A 51 -10.24 -7.65 9.66
C SER A 51 -11.27 -8.04 10.72
N ALA A 52 -12.45 -8.53 10.32
CA ALA A 52 -13.43 -9.10 11.24
C ALA A 52 -12.88 -10.30 12.02
N ARG A 53 -11.95 -11.08 11.44
CA ARG A 53 -11.22 -12.15 12.14
C ARG A 53 -10.05 -11.62 12.98
N GLY A 54 -9.41 -10.53 12.57
CA GLY A 54 -8.28 -9.90 13.28
C GLY A 54 -8.67 -9.20 14.59
N VAL A 55 -9.91 -8.71 14.71
CA VAL A 55 -10.46 -8.18 15.97
C VAL A 55 -10.55 -9.25 17.08
N ALA A 56 -10.30 -10.53 16.78
CA ALA A 56 -10.24 -11.62 17.75
C ALA A 56 -8.97 -11.64 18.66
N GLY A 57 -8.03 -10.70 18.52
CA GLY A 57 -7.15 -10.24 19.63
C GLY A 57 -5.80 -10.93 19.87
N THR A 58 -4.80 -10.77 18.98
CA THR A 58 -3.45 -11.38 19.14
C THR A 58 -2.25 -10.48 18.81
N ALA A 59 -2.18 -9.23 19.28
CA ALA A 59 -1.01 -8.34 19.02
C ALA A 59 -0.25 -7.94 20.29
N ASP A 60 1.09 -8.11 20.27
CA ASP A 60 2.03 -7.94 21.38
C ASP A 60 2.47 -6.47 21.54
N VAL A 61 2.73 -6.00 22.77
CA VAL A 61 3.00 -4.58 23.09
C VAL A 61 4.25 -4.06 22.36
N GLN A 62 5.21 -4.94 22.05
CA GLN A 62 6.38 -4.60 21.24
C GLN A 62 6.02 -4.20 19.80
N GLU A 63 5.00 -4.83 19.22
CA GLU A 63 4.57 -4.59 17.83
C GLU A 63 3.91 -3.20 17.71
N VAL A 64 3.19 -2.76 18.76
CA VAL A 64 2.60 -1.42 18.84
C VAL A 64 3.67 -0.33 18.88
N VAL A 65 4.73 -0.52 19.67
CA VAL A 65 5.83 0.46 19.75
C VAL A 65 6.59 0.51 18.43
N GLN A 66 6.86 -0.63 17.80
CA GLN A 66 7.53 -0.68 16.51
C GLN A 66 6.71 -0.01 15.40
N ALA A 67 5.38 -0.21 15.39
CA ALA A 67 4.48 0.46 14.48
C ALA A 67 4.44 1.98 14.71
N ALA A 68 4.45 2.43 15.98
CA ALA A 68 4.50 3.85 16.32
C ALA A 68 5.79 4.53 15.84
N THR A 69 6.94 3.89 16.05
CA THR A 69 8.24 4.42 15.57
C THR A 69 8.31 4.50 14.05
N ALA A 70 7.76 3.51 13.33
CA ALA A 70 7.69 3.54 11.88
C ALA A 70 6.76 4.65 11.35
N ALA A 71 5.65 4.91 12.05
CA ALA A 71 4.75 6.01 11.73
C ALA A 71 5.43 7.37 11.93
N GLU A 72 6.20 7.54 13.01
CA GLU A 72 6.91 8.78 13.32
C GLU A 72 7.96 9.13 12.25
N LEU A 73 8.74 8.13 11.78
CA LEU A 73 9.69 8.28 10.69
C LEU A 73 9.01 8.70 9.37
N THR A 74 7.81 8.17 9.12
CA THR A 74 7.03 8.48 7.92
C THR A 74 6.52 9.92 7.95
N VAL A 75 5.99 10.36 9.10
CA VAL A 75 5.52 11.75 9.28
C VAL A 75 6.67 12.74 9.11
N GLN A 76 7.85 12.42 9.64
CA GLN A 76 9.02 13.28 9.50
C GLN A 76 9.44 13.43 8.04
N THR A 77 9.40 12.33 7.28
CA THR A 77 9.69 12.34 5.83
C THR A 77 8.64 13.14 5.05
N MET A 78 7.36 12.96 5.38
CA MET A 78 6.27 13.71 4.73
C MET A 78 6.35 15.21 5.00
N THR A 79 6.80 15.62 6.18
CA THR A 79 6.97 17.03 6.53
C THR A 79 8.13 17.65 5.75
N GLN A 80 9.26 16.94 5.63
CA GLN A 80 10.39 17.37 4.80
C GLN A 80 9.98 17.51 3.32
N LEU A 81 9.14 16.61 2.82
CA LEU A 81 8.60 16.68 1.47
C LEU A 81 7.66 17.88 1.30
N ARG A 82 6.77 18.14 2.26
CA ARG A 82 5.91 19.34 2.29
C ARG A 82 6.76 20.60 2.20
N ASP A 83 7.79 20.71 3.01
CA ASP A 83 8.64 21.90 3.06
C ASP A 83 9.38 22.13 1.73
N LYS A 84 9.86 21.06 1.08
CA LYS A 84 10.47 21.11 -0.26
C LYS A 84 9.49 21.56 -1.34
N VAL A 85 8.26 21.06 -1.33
CA VAL A 85 7.22 21.43 -2.32
C VAL A 85 6.79 22.88 -2.15
N VAL A 86 6.62 23.34 -0.90
CA VAL A 86 6.28 24.75 -0.62
C VAL A 86 7.39 25.68 -1.07
N GLY A 87 8.66 25.33 -0.83
CA GLY A 87 9.81 26.09 -1.32
C GLY A 87 9.82 26.23 -2.84
N ALA A 88 9.67 25.11 -3.56
CA ALA A 88 9.64 25.09 -5.02
C ALA A 88 8.47 25.92 -5.60
N TYR A 89 7.29 25.86 -4.99
CA TYR A 89 6.14 26.67 -5.42
C TYR A 89 6.39 28.17 -5.24
N THR A 90 6.99 28.54 -4.11
CA THR A 90 7.29 29.94 -3.80
C THR A 90 8.37 30.50 -4.75
N ASP A 91 9.39 29.70 -5.11
CA ASP A 91 10.41 30.09 -6.10
C ASP A 91 9.83 30.30 -7.50
N VAL A 92 8.96 29.40 -7.97
CA VAL A 92 8.29 29.54 -9.28
C VAL A 92 7.48 30.83 -9.34
N LEU A 93 6.74 31.16 -8.28
CA LEU A 93 5.97 32.41 -8.20
C LEU A 93 6.86 33.65 -8.20
N ARG A 94 8.04 33.60 -7.58
CA ARG A 94 8.99 34.74 -7.56
C ARG A 94 9.69 34.97 -8.90
N MET A 95 9.70 33.98 -9.79
CA MET A 95 10.23 34.11 -11.15
C MET A 95 9.18 34.59 -12.16
N ALA A 96 7.89 34.52 -11.81
CA ALA A 96 6.77 34.90 -12.67
C ALA A 96 6.27 36.35 -12.45
N VAL A 97 6.86 37.11 -11.52
CA VAL A 97 6.54 38.52 -11.24
C VAL A 97 7.61 39.48 -11.74
#